data_AF-A0A7Y1TLE2-F1
#
_entry.id   AF-A0A7Y1TLE2-F1
#
_cell.length_a   1.000
_cell.length_b   1.000
_cell.length_c   1.000
_cell.angle_alpha   90.00
_cell.angle_beta   90.00
_cell.angle_gamma   90.00
#
_symmetry.space_group_name_H-M   'P 1'
#
loop_
_entity.id
_entity.type
_entity.pdbx_description
1 polymer ?
#
loop_
_entity_poly.entity_id
_entity_poly.type
_entity_poly.pdbx_seq_one_letter_code
_entity_poly.pdbx_strand_id
1 'polypeptide(L)' 'MVRLEQECSGDFSSFHFDVDMVTNNIRISPRTPSRFTRLIKRDFEREINSLCCT' A
#
# COMPACT_ATOMS: atom_id res chain seq x y z
N MET A 1 9.16 3.24 9.12
CA MET A 1 7.78 3.73 9.33
C MET A 1 7.69 5.24 9.64
N VAL A 2 8.66 5.85 10.32
CA VAL A 2 8.69 7.30 10.68
C VAL A 2 8.36 8.29 9.54
N ARG A 3 8.69 7.96 8.27
CA ARG A 3 8.43 8.83 7.11
C ARG A 3 6.94 9.00 6.78
N LEU A 4 6.09 8.01 7.06
CA LEU A 4 4.68 8.04 6.69
C LEU A 4 3.84 8.76 7.74
N GLU A 5 4.22 8.62 9.01
CA GLU A 5 3.54 9.24 10.16
C GLU A 5 3.61 10.78 10.11
N GLN A 6 4.74 11.34 9.66
CA GLN A 6 4.89 12.79 9.49
C GLN A 6 4.06 13.35 8.33
N GLU A 7 3.91 12.59 7.25
CA GLU A 7 3.24 13.04 6.01
C GLU A 7 1.71 12.81 6.03
N CYS A 8 1.23 11.85 6.82
CA CYS A 8 -0.19 11.52 6.91
C CYS A 8 -0.87 12.05 8.18
N SER A 9 -0.11 12.64 9.11
CA SER A 9 -0.63 13.10 10.42
C SER A 9 -1.44 12.02 11.17
N GLY A 10 -1.14 10.74 10.93
CA GLY A 10 -1.88 9.60 11.47
C GLY A 10 -3.21 9.26 10.78
N ASP A 11 -3.60 9.97 9.72
CA ASP A 11 -4.80 9.66 8.93
C ASP A 11 -4.46 8.75 7.74
N PHE A 12 -5.04 7.55 7.74
CA PHE A 12 -4.86 6.55 6.68
C PHE A 12 -6.04 6.49 5.70
N SER A 13 -7.03 7.38 5.81
CA SER A 13 -8.20 7.45 4.92
C SER A 13 -7.84 7.65 3.44
N SER A 14 -6.65 8.18 3.18
CA SER A 14 -6.13 8.39 1.83
C SER A 14 -5.57 7.11 1.18
N PHE A 15 -5.36 6.04 1.93
CA PHE A 15 -4.85 4.77 1.41
C PHE A 15 -6.00 3.89 0.93
N HIS A 16 -5.94 3.55 -0.35
CA HIS A 16 -6.91 2.71 -1.03
C HIS A 16 -6.17 1.54 -1.67
N PHE A 17 -6.70 0.34 -1.52
CA PHE A 17 -6.12 -0.88 -2.07
C PHE A 17 -7.17 -1.60 -2.91
N ASP A 18 -6.74 -2.10 -4.06
CA ASP A 18 -7.57 -2.93 -4.93
C ASP A 18 -7.24 -4.39 -4.62
N VAL A 19 -8.26 -5.18 -4.27
CA VAL A 19 -8.12 -6.60 -3.91
C VAL A 19 -8.74 -7.45 -5.02
N ASP A 20 -7.91 -8.25 -5.67
CA ASP A 20 -8.35 -9.27 -6.62
C ASP A 20 -8.36 -10.63 -5.93
N MET A 21 -9.57 -11.12 -5.65
CA MET A 21 -9.80 -12.41 -4.97
C MET A 21 -9.64 -13.61 -5.92
N VAL A 22 -9.63 -13.39 -7.24
CA VAL A 22 -9.44 -14.47 -8.23
C VAL A 22 -7.95 -14.78 -8.35
N THR A 23 -7.13 -13.73 -8.42
CA THR A 23 -5.68 -13.87 -8.53
C THR A 23 -4.94 -13.82 -7.19
N ASN A 24 -5.68 -13.69 -6.07
CA ASN A 24 -5.16 -13.48 -4.72
C ASN A 24 -4.09 -12.38 -4.69
N ASN A 25 -4.37 -11.25 -5.34
CA ASN A 25 -3.42 -10.17 -5.49
C ASN A 25 -3.98 -8.88 -4.88
N ILE A 26 -3.15 -8.19 -4.10
CA ILE A 26 -3.51 -6.90 -3.51
C ILE A 26 -2.60 -5.84 -4.15
N ARG A 27 -3.22 -4.79 -4.69
CA ARG A 27 -2.51 -3.70 -5.37
C ARG A 27 -2.83 -2.38 -4.70
N ILE A 28 -1.88 -1.45 -4.72
CA ILE A 28 -2.15 -0.06 -4.30
C ILE A 28 -3.04 0.59 -5.35
N SER A 29 -4.22 1.05 -4.93
CA SER A 29 -5.20 1.65 -5.83
C SER A 29 -4.69 2.99 -6.38
N PRO A 30 -5.00 3.35 -7.64
CA PRO A 30 -4.72 4.68 -8.19
C PRO A 30 -5.40 5.83 -7.42
N ARG A 31 -6.39 5.51 -6.60
CA ARG A 31 -7.05 6.46 -5.68
C ARG A 31 -6.15 6.89 -4.53
N THR A 32 -5.11 6.12 -4.21
CA THR A 32 -4.09 6.52 -3.24
C THR A 32 -3.24 7.64 -3.85
N PRO A 33 -3.07 8.78 -3.17
CA PRO A 33 -2.23 9.87 -3.65
C PRO A 33 -0.81 9.37 -4.01
N SER A 34 -0.33 9.77 -5.18
CA SER A 34 0.93 9.28 -5.76
C SER A 34 2.15 9.49 -4.85
N ARG A 35 2.15 10.56 -4.04
CA ARG A 35 3.17 10.80 -3.02
C ARG A 35 3.25 9.66 -2.00
N PHE A 36 2.11 9.17 -1.53
CA PHE A 36 2.03 8.09 -0.56
C PHE A 36 2.36 6.76 -1.23
N THR A 37 1.85 6.51 -2.43
CA THR A 37 2.20 5.33 -3.23
C THR A 37 3.71 5.19 -3.37
N ARG A 38 4.43 6.26 -3.72
CA ARG A 38 5.90 6.23 -3.86
C ARG A 38 6.61 5.89 -2.54
N LEU A 39 6.08 6.34 -1.41
CA LEU A 39 6.66 6.06 -0.09
C LEU A 39 6.47 4.60 0.33
N ILE A 40 5.27 4.04 0.09
CA ILE A 40 4.93 2.70 0.59
C ILE A 40 5.20 1.59 -0.41
N LYS A 41 5.29 1.87 -1.73
CA LYS A 41 5.32 0.84 -2.79
C LYS A 41 6.36 -0.23 -2.54
N ARG A 42 7.60 0.15 -2.21
CA ARG A 42 8.69 -0.82 -2.02
C ARG A 42 8.41 -1.77 -0.85
N ASP A 43 7.98 -1.22 0.27
CA ASP A 43 7.73 -2.02 1.48
C ASP A 43 6.43 -2.82 1.34
N PHE A 44 5.41 -2.26 0.68
CA PHE A 44 4.14 -2.94 0.36
C PHE A 44 4.35 -4.18 -0.52
N GLU A 45 5.10 -4.06 -1.63
CA GLU A 45 5.41 -5.20 -2.50
C GLU A 45 6.21 -6.27 -1.76
N ARG A 46 7.14 -5.86 -0.87
CA ARG A 46 7.94 -6.80 -0.07
C ARG A 46 7.12 -7.52 0.99
N GLU A 47 6.13 -6.88 1.61
CA GLU A 47 5.43 -7.45 2.78
C GLU A 47 4.11 -8.11 2.40
N ILE A 48 3.33 -7.53 1.49
CA ILE A 48 2.01 -8.03 1.13
C ILE A 48 2.08 -9.08 0.02
N ASN A 49 2.88 -8.84 -1.03
CA ASN A 49 2.99 -9.78 -2.14
C ASN A 49 3.98 -10.92 -1.90
N SER A 50 4.83 -10.85 -0.86
CA SER A 50 5.67 -11.99 -0.47
C SER A 50 4.91 -13.06 0.29
N LEU A 51 3.79 -12.71 0.94
CA LEU A 51 2.96 -13.63 1.73
C LEU A 51 1.96 -14.45 0.89
N CYS A 52 1.72 -14.09 -0.38
CA CYS A 52 0.74 -14.78 -1.23
C CYS A 52 1.30 -16.00 -2.00
N CYS A 53 2.58 -16.35 -1.83
CA CYS A 53 3.22 -17.46 -2.56
C CYS A 53 4.01 -18.45 -1.68
N THR A 54 3.73 -18.55 -0.38
CA THR A 54 4.28 -19.60 0.51
C THR A 54 3.20 -20.50 1.07
#